data_AF-A0A060HUQ1-F1
#
_entry.id   AF-A0A060HUQ1-F1
#
_cell.length_a   1.000
_cell.length_b   1.000
_cell.length_c   1.000
_cell.angle_alpha   90.00
_cell.angle_beta   90.00
_cell.angle_gamma   90.00
#
_symmetry.space_group_name_H-M   'P 1'
#
loop_
_entity.id
_entity.type
_entity.pdbx_description
1 polymer ?
#
loop_
_entity_poly.entity_id
_entity_poly.type
_entity_poly.pdbx_seq_one_letter_code
_entity_poly.pdbx_strand_id
1 'polypeptide(L)'
;MTTERAPDRSKDTISAAAHRSTFDTEKINRAIERVARGDDRFIDSAIGQLEGLPFPAFKHKILEHARNKTQDQDVIGLFEGLDGYIAFRDTYHLRKAIEENGKKYKQQSQISDETRKRPNFARREIRGGSINEKRGCKQERGKKGLSRDPSHDAIKLHMRYARQRIPEPARPRAAQTV
;
A
#
# COMPACT_ATOMS: atom_id res chain seq x y z
N MET A 1 8.99 69.17 -27.61
CA MET A 1 8.87 68.37 -26.38
C MET A 1 7.94 67.20 -26.67
N THR A 2 8.47 66.00 -26.82
CA THR A 2 7.72 64.78 -27.15
C THR A 2 7.82 63.82 -25.98
N THR A 3 6.70 63.53 -25.34
CA THR A 3 6.58 62.55 -24.25
C THR A 3 6.44 61.15 -24.84
N GLU A 4 7.51 60.36 -24.76
CA GLU A 4 7.45 58.93 -25.07
C GLU A 4 6.71 58.18 -23.95
N ARG A 5 5.63 57.47 -24.32
CA ARG A 5 4.84 56.63 -23.42
C ARG A 5 5.57 55.30 -23.22
N ALA A 6 6.05 55.05 -22.01
CA ALA A 6 6.70 53.80 -21.65
C ALA A 6 5.77 52.57 -21.88
N PRO A 7 6.28 51.47 -22.46
CA PRO A 7 5.50 50.26 -22.65
C PRO A 7 5.28 49.54 -21.31
N ASP A 8 4.00 49.35 -20.96
CA ASP A 8 3.55 48.58 -19.81
C ASP A 8 3.85 47.07 -20.02
N ARG A 9 4.89 46.58 -19.34
CA ARG A 9 5.35 45.17 -19.36
C ARG A 9 4.72 44.30 -18.27
N SER A 10 3.63 44.74 -17.63
CA SER A 10 3.00 44.02 -16.51
C SER A 10 2.33 42.68 -16.86
N LYS A 11 2.33 42.28 -18.14
CA LYS A 11 1.67 41.04 -18.61
C LYS A 11 2.61 39.83 -18.80
N ASP A 12 3.91 39.99 -18.66
CA ASP A 12 4.89 38.94 -18.98
C ASP A 12 5.25 38.02 -17.80
N THR A 13 4.72 38.27 -16.60
CA THR A 13 4.95 37.41 -15.44
C THR A 13 3.74 36.51 -15.19
N ILE A 14 3.63 35.43 -15.97
CA ILE A 14 2.76 34.31 -15.60
C ILE A 14 3.38 33.68 -14.35
N SER A 15 2.95 34.15 -13.19
CA SER A 15 3.27 33.53 -11.91
C SER A 15 2.74 32.10 -11.96
N ALA A 16 3.64 31.12 -12.10
CA ALA A 16 3.31 29.72 -12.00
C ALA A 16 2.81 29.46 -10.57
N ALA A 17 1.50 29.58 -10.38
CA ALA A 17 0.83 29.19 -9.16
C ALA A 17 1.04 27.67 -9.02
N ALA A 18 2.04 27.29 -8.24
CA ALA A 18 2.28 25.90 -7.92
C ALA A 18 1.06 25.39 -7.15
N HIS A 19 0.23 24.59 -7.81
CA HIS A 19 -0.86 23.87 -7.17
C HIS A 19 -0.25 22.86 -6.19
N ARG A 20 -0.15 23.23 -4.91
CA ARG A 20 0.14 22.28 -3.84
C ARG A 20 -1.14 21.53 -3.55
N SER A 21 -1.09 20.20 -3.56
CA SER A 21 -2.19 19.37 -3.09
C SER A 21 -2.56 19.79 -1.67
N THR A 22 -3.86 19.95 -1.39
CA THR A 22 -4.39 20.22 -0.04
C THR A 22 -4.03 19.10 0.94
N PHE A 23 -3.80 17.90 0.42
CA PHE A 23 -3.45 16.72 1.20
C PHE A 23 -1.99 16.33 0.99
N ASP A 24 -1.35 15.89 2.06
CA ASP A 24 0.02 15.38 2.03
C ASP A 24 0.03 13.98 1.41
N THR A 25 0.16 13.95 0.08
CA THR A 25 0.08 12.72 -0.72
C THR A 25 1.17 11.71 -0.33
N GLU A 26 2.32 12.16 0.15
CA GLU A 26 3.42 11.27 0.56
C GLU A 26 3.03 10.43 1.78
N LYS A 27 2.41 11.05 2.79
CA LYS A 27 1.94 10.35 4.00
C LYS A 27 0.84 9.35 3.68
N ILE A 28 -0.11 9.73 2.83
CA ILE A 28 -1.18 8.85 2.39
C ILE A 28 -0.59 7.63 1.67
N ASN A 29 0.32 7.84 0.72
CA ASN A 29 0.97 6.75 -0.02
C ASN A 29 1.77 5.84 0.91
N ARG A 30 2.54 6.41 1.85
CA ARG A 30 3.31 5.64 2.83
C ARG A 30 2.41 4.76 3.70
N ALA A 31 1.30 5.30 4.19
CA ALA A 31 0.32 4.56 4.99
C ALA A 31 -0.32 3.42 4.18
N ILE A 32 -0.74 3.70 2.94
CA ILE A 32 -1.34 2.69 2.04
C ILE A 32 -0.31 1.60 1.68
N GLU A 33 0.96 1.96 1.49
CA GLU A 33 2.02 0.98 1.26
C GLU A 33 2.21 0.00 2.41
N ARG A 34 2.13 0.47 3.65
CA ARG A 34 2.22 -0.41 4.83
C ARG A 34 1.07 -1.41 4.85
N VAL A 35 -0.14 -0.96 4.55
CA VAL A 35 -1.31 -1.83 4.40
C VAL A 35 -1.10 -2.82 3.25
N ALA A 36 -0.63 -2.36 2.10
CA ALA A 36 -0.32 -3.22 0.98
C ALA A 36 0.72 -4.29 1.36
N ARG A 37 1.75 -3.97 2.14
CA ARG A 37 2.74 -4.96 2.61
C ARG A 37 2.16 -6.02 3.56
N GLY A 38 0.93 -5.84 4.05
CA GLY A 38 0.26 -6.78 4.96
C GLY A 38 0.60 -6.53 6.43
N ASP A 39 0.85 -5.27 6.81
CA ASP A 39 1.06 -4.88 8.21
C ASP A 39 -0.27 -4.83 8.96
N ASP A 40 -0.83 -5.99 9.31
CA ASP A 40 -2.12 -6.09 10.02
C ASP A 40 -2.09 -5.40 11.40
N ARG A 41 -0.93 -5.41 12.07
CA ARG A 41 -0.75 -4.75 13.37
C ARG A 41 -0.91 -3.24 13.27
N PHE A 42 -0.43 -2.64 12.18
CA PHE A 42 -0.65 -1.23 11.90
C PHE A 42 -2.13 -0.91 11.71
N ILE A 43 -2.86 -1.75 10.96
CA ILE A 43 -4.31 -1.58 10.75
C ILE A 43 -5.07 -1.70 12.08
N ASP A 44 -4.77 -2.73 12.87
CA ASP A 44 -5.41 -2.96 14.16
C ASP A 44 -5.12 -1.81 15.14
N SER A 45 -3.88 -1.33 15.18
CA SER A 45 -3.48 -0.19 16.01
C SER A 45 -4.20 1.09 15.59
N ALA A 46 -4.29 1.36 14.28
CA ALA A 46 -5.00 2.52 13.75
C ALA A 46 -6.49 2.47 14.07
N ILE A 47 -7.16 1.33 13.86
CA ILE A 47 -8.58 1.15 14.21
C ILE A 47 -8.79 1.27 15.72
N GLY A 48 -7.86 0.79 16.54
CA GLY A 48 -7.89 0.97 18.00
C GLY A 48 -7.89 2.44 18.43
N GLN A 49 -7.30 3.35 17.64
CA GLN A 49 -7.36 4.80 17.90
C GLN A 49 -8.77 5.39 17.73
N LEU A 50 -9.70 4.64 17.15
CA LEU A 50 -11.10 5.04 16.96
C LEU A 50 -12.04 4.45 18.01
N GLU A 51 -11.51 3.84 19.07
CA GLU A 51 -12.33 3.33 20.16
C GLU A 51 -13.14 4.46 20.81
N GLY A 52 -14.46 4.23 20.92
CA GLY A 52 -15.42 5.22 21.43
C GLY A 52 -15.95 6.19 20.37
N LEU A 53 -15.53 6.08 19.10
CA LEU A 53 -16.17 6.81 17.99
C LEU A 53 -17.58 6.25 17.75
N PRO A 54 -18.65 7.10 17.74
CA PRO A 54 -19.97 6.65 17.37
C PRO A 54 -20.05 6.38 15.87
N PHE A 55 -20.50 5.18 15.51
CA PHE A 55 -20.82 4.81 14.15
C PHE A 55 -22.35 4.86 13.91
N PRO A 56 -22.83 5.14 12.68
CA PRO A 56 -22.08 5.34 11.45
C PRO A 56 -21.33 6.69 11.39
N ALA A 57 -20.13 6.69 10.80
CA ALA A 57 -19.25 7.85 10.74
C ALA A 57 -18.72 8.11 9.33
N PHE A 58 -18.67 9.38 8.94
CA PHE A 58 -18.01 9.83 7.70
C PHE A 58 -16.52 10.10 7.94
N LYS A 59 -15.73 10.11 6.86
CA LYS A 59 -14.28 10.37 6.89
C LYS A 59 -13.88 11.58 7.74
N HIS A 60 -14.59 12.70 7.64
CA HIS A 60 -14.25 13.92 8.38
C HIS A 60 -14.33 13.71 9.90
N LYS A 61 -15.35 12.99 10.40
CA LYS A 61 -15.49 12.67 11.83
C LYS A 61 -14.42 11.68 12.29
N ILE A 62 -14.10 10.70 11.46
CA ILE A 62 -13.02 9.74 11.74
C ILE A 62 -11.68 10.47 11.86
N LEU A 63 -11.38 11.38 10.94
CA LEU A 63 -10.15 12.18 10.95
C LEU A 63 -10.07 13.12 12.14
N GLU A 64 -11.17 13.80 12.46
CA GLU A 64 -11.26 14.66 13.63
C GLU A 64 -10.97 13.86 14.92
N HIS A 65 -11.61 12.71 15.08
CA HIS A 65 -11.38 11.84 16.23
C HIS A 65 -9.94 11.32 16.28
N ALA A 66 -9.41 10.83 15.16
CA ALA A 66 -8.05 10.31 15.08
C ALA A 66 -7.02 11.38 15.44
N ARG A 67 -7.17 12.61 14.94
CA ARG A 67 -6.27 13.74 15.25
C ARG A 67 -6.29 14.14 16.72
N ASN A 68 -7.41 13.93 17.42
CA ASN A 68 -7.51 14.15 18.86
C ASN A 68 -6.87 13.03 19.69
N LYS A 69 -6.72 11.83 19.12
CA LYS A 69 -6.19 10.64 19.81
C LYS A 69 -4.71 10.39 19.55
N THR A 70 -4.23 10.69 18.35
CA THR A 70 -2.86 10.43 17.94
C THR A 70 -2.28 11.55 17.08
N GLN A 71 -0.96 11.74 17.18
CA GLN A 71 -0.18 12.61 16.29
C GLN A 71 0.54 11.83 15.19
N ASP A 72 0.38 10.49 15.15
CA ASP A 72 0.99 9.63 14.15
C ASP A 72 0.45 9.98 12.75
N GLN A 73 1.35 10.52 11.95
CA GLN A 73 1.07 10.97 10.60
C GLN A 73 0.72 9.81 9.65
N ASP A 74 1.21 8.59 9.93
CA ASP A 74 0.85 7.41 9.14
C ASP A 74 -0.60 7.00 9.41
N VAL A 75 -1.02 7.04 10.68
CA VAL A 75 -2.41 6.73 11.06
C VAL A 75 -3.37 7.77 10.51
N ILE A 76 -3.01 9.06 10.59
CA ILE A 76 -3.82 10.12 9.99
C ILE A 76 -3.87 9.96 8.46
N GLY A 77 -2.72 9.75 7.82
CA GLY A 77 -2.63 9.52 6.37
C GLY A 77 -3.45 8.31 5.90
N LEU A 78 -3.50 7.25 6.71
CA LEU A 78 -4.33 6.07 6.45
C LEU A 78 -5.81 6.44 6.33
N PHE A 79 -6.32 7.23 7.28
CA PHE A 79 -7.72 7.68 7.28
C PHE A 79 -7.99 8.77 6.24
N GLU A 80 -7.00 9.59 5.88
CA GLU A 80 -7.14 10.59 4.80
C GLU A 80 -7.37 9.92 3.44
N GLY A 81 -6.74 8.75 3.23
CA GLY A 81 -6.89 7.89 2.06
C GLY A 81 -8.25 7.19 1.95
N LEU A 82 -9.16 7.32 2.93
CA LEU A 82 -10.52 6.79 2.83
C LEU A 82 -11.38 7.57 1.84
N ASP A 83 -12.43 6.91 1.36
CA ASP A 83 -13.48 7.58 0.59
C ASP A 83 -14.28 8.53 1.51
N GLY A 84 -14.42 9.78 1.07
CA GLY A 84 -15.12 10.83 1.80
C GLY A 84 -16.64 10.84 1.59
N TYR A 85 -17.14 10.16 0.56
CA TYR A 85 -18.56 10.22 0.16
C TYR A 85 -19.43 9.16 0.84
N ILE A 86 -18.82 8.17 1.50
CA ILE A 86 -19.53 7.09 2.17
C ILE A 86 -19.47 7.23 3.70
N ALA A 87 -20.53 6.75 4.36
CA ALA A 87 -20.53 6.55 5.80
C ALA A 87 -20.10 5.11 6.11
N PHE A 88 -19.13 4.97 7.01
CA PHE A 88 -18.71 3.67 7.53
C PHE A 88 -19.68 3.26 8.65
N ARG A 89 -20.21 2.04 8.57
CA ARG A 89 -21.26 1.56 9.49
C ARG A 89 -20.72 1.08 10.84
N ASP A 90 -19.50 0.58 10.84
CA ASP A 90 -18.79 0.06 12.00
C ASP A 90 -17.29 -0.04 11.68
N THR A 91 -16.51 -0.50 12.66
CA THR A 91 -15.06 -0.72 12.53
C THR A 91 -14.70 -1.82 11.53
N TYR A 92 -15.58 -2.81 11.31
CA TYR A 92 -15.36 -3.88 10.34
C TYR A 92 -15.41 -3.36 8.90
N HIS A 93 -16.41 -2.54 8.57
CA HIS A 93 -16.53 -1.91 7.25
C HIS A 93 -15.35 -0.95 6.99
N LEU A 94 -14.91 -0.24 8.02
CA LEU A 94 -13.72 0.60 7.95
C LEU A 94 -12.47 -0.21 7.65
N ARG A 95 -12.25 -1.32 8.37
CA ARG A 95 -11.15 -2.26 8.12
C ARG A 95 -11.16 -2.75 6.68
N LYS A 96 -12.33 -3.18 6.20
CA LYS A 96 -12.47 -3.68 4.83
C LYS A 96 -12.13 -2.63 3.79
N ALA A 97 -12.58 -1.40 3.97
CA ALA A 97 -12.24 -0.30 3.07
C ALA A 97 -10.72 -0.03 3.03
N ILE A 98 -10.04 -0.10 4.18
CA ILE A 98 -8.58 0.03 4.27
C ILE A 98 -7.88 -1.10 3.49
N GLU A 99 -8.28 -2.35 3.73
CA GLU A 99 -7.72 -3.53 3.05
C GLU A 99 -7.91 -3.45 1.53
N GLU A 100 -9.08 -3.02 1.07
CA GLU A 100 -9.39 -2.85 -0.35
C GLU A 100 -8.53 -1.76 -1.00
N ASN A 101 -8.31 -0.64 -0.31
CA ASN A 101 -7.43 0.42 -0.80
C ASN A 101 -5.99 -0.08 -0.96
N GLY A 102 -5.48 -0.87 -0.01
CA GLY A 102 -4.16 -1.51 -0.13
C GLY A 102 -4.05 -2.46 -1.34
N LYS A 103 -5.11 -3.22 -1.65
CA LYS A 103 -5.15 -4.08 -2.84
C LYS A 103 -5.14 -3.28 -4.14
N LYS A 104 -5.94 -2.22 -4.22
CA LYS A 104 -5.99 -1.31 -5.38
C LYS A 104 -4.61 -0.67 -5.63
N TYR A 105 -3.92 -0.26 -4.58
CA TYR A 105 -2.55 0.28 -4.69
C TYR A 105 -1.56 -0.71 -5.32
N LYS A 106 -1.61 -2.00 -4.91
CA LYS A 106 -0.78 -3.05 -5.53
C LYS A 106 -1.06 -3.22 -7.02
N GLN A 107 -2.33 -3.22 -7.40
CA GLN A 107 -2.75 -3.39 -8.79
C GLN A 107 -2.29 -2.22 -9.66
N GLN A 108 -2.43 -0.99 -9.16
CA GLN A 108 -1.99 0.22 -9.87
C GLN A 108 -0.47 0.29 -10.04
N SER A 109 0.29 -0.24 -9.07
CA SER A 109 1.75 -0.24 -9.10
C SER A 109 2.36 -1.42 -9.86
N GLN A 110 1.53 -2.37 -10.31
CA GLN A 110 1.99 -3.52 -11.08
C GLN A 110 2.20 -3.13 -12.55
N ILE A 111 3.43 -3.21 -13.03
CA ILE A 111 3.71 -3.10 -14.47
C ILE A 111 3.07 -4.27 -15.22
N SER A 112 2.43 -3.99 -16.35
CA SER A 112 1.89 -5.04 -17.21
C SER A 112 3.02 -5.88 -17.82
N ASP A 113 2.72 -7.11 -18.22
CA ASP A 113 3.69 -7.97 -18.93
C ASP A 113 4.12 -7.36 -20.27
N GLU A 114 3.27 -6.56 -20.91
CA GLU A 114 3.61 -5.82 -22.13
C GLU A 114 4.70 -4.77 -21.85
N THR A 115 4.54 -3.99 -20.77
CA THR A 115 5.55 -3.03 -20.31
C THR A 115 6.82 -3.73 -19.84
N ARG A 116 6.71 -4.94 -19.26
CA ARG A 116 7.84 -5.77 -18.81
C ARG A 116 8.68 -6.32 -19.98
N LYS A 117 8.04 -6.67 -21.10
CA LYS A 117 8.72 -7.16 -22.31
C LYS A 117 9.39 -6.05 -23.13
N ARG A 118 8.89 -4.81 -23.02
CA ARG A 118 9.43 -3.63 -23.72
C ARG A 118 9.58 -2.45 -22.77
N PRO A 119 10.53 -2.51 -21.82
CA PRO A 119 10.83 -1.35 -21.00
C PRO A 119 11.35 -0.24 -21.91
N ASN A 120 10.58 0.84 -22.03
CA ASN A 120 10.94 2.00 -22.85
C ASN A 120 11.97 2.83 -22.08
N PHE A 121 13.21 2.34 -22.02
CA PHE A 121 14.32 3.13 -21.52
C PHE A 121 14.60 4.22 -22.55
N ALA A 122 13.99 5.40 -22.37
CA ALA A 122 14.50 6.60 -23.01
C ALA A 122 15.96 6.74 -22.55
N ARG A 123 16.90 6.32 -23.39
CA ARG A 123 18.32 6.63 -23.20
C ARG A 123 18.38 8.14 -23.21
N ARG A 124 18.55 8.77 -22.04
CA ARG A 124 19.12 10.11 -21.99
C ARG A 124 20.42 10.01 -22.78
N GLU A 125 20.52 10.71 -23.90
CA GLU A 125 21.80 10.97 -24.53
C GLU A 125 22.65 11.70 -23.49
N ILE A 126 23.51 10.95 -22.82
CA ILE A 126 24.56 11.52 -22.00
C ILE A 126 25.48 12.20 -23.00
N ARG A 127 25.33 13.52 -23.19
CA ARG A 127 26.29 14.31 -23.97
C ARG A 127 27.65 14.19 -23.27
N GLY A 128 28.52 13.35 -23.84
CA GLY A 128 29.97 13.38 -23.68
C GLY A 128 30.50 13.06 -22.28
N GLY A 129 30.55 11.77 -21.93
CA GLY A 129 31.40 11.27 -20.85
C GLY A 129 31.85 9.85 -21.17
N SER A 130 33.09 9.70 -21.66
CA SER A 130 33.67 8.41 -22.04
C SER A 130 33.71 7.45 -20.85
N ILE A 131 32.89 6.39 -20.89
CA ILE A 131 33.04 5.24 -20.00
C ILE A 131 33.86 4.21 -20.77
N ASN A 132 35.17 4.18 -20.50
CA ASN A 132 36.06 3.20 -21.08
C ASN A 132 35.61 1.77 -20.71
N GLU A 133 35.20 1.01 -21.72
CA GLU A 133 35.01 -0.43 -21.65
C GLU A 133 36.33 -1.12 -21.29
N LYS A 134 36.44 -1.69 -20.08
CA LYS A 134 37.36 -2.81 -19.85
C LYS A 134 36.57 -4.12 -19.95
N ARG A 135 36.75 -4.77 -21.10
CA ARG A 135 36.40 -6.17 -21.35
C ARG A 135 37.08 -7.08 -20.34
N GLY A 136 36.35 -8.09 -19.90
CA GLY A 136 36.86 -9.16 -19.04
C GLY A 136 35.94 -10.37 -19.00
N CYS A 137 35.59 -10.94 -20.15
CA CYS A 137 35.07 -12.31 -20.21
C CYS A 137 36.17 -13.28 -19.79
N LYS A 138 35.97 -14.00 -18.68
CA LYS A 138 36.57 -15.33 -18.49
C LYS A 138 35.46 -16.35 -18.40
N GLN A 139 35.40 -17.20 -19.42
CA GLN A 139 34.67 -18.46 -19.41
C GLN A 139 35.47 -19.47 -18.59
N GLU A 140 34.83 -20.15 -17.64
CA GLU A 140 35.22 -21.52 -17.30
C GLU A 140 33.99 -22.41 -17.38
N ARG A 141 34.12 -23.45 -18.23
CA ARG A 141 33.16 -24.51 -18.43
C ARG A 141 33.35 -25.56 -17.33
N GLY A 142 32.30 -25.83 -16.57
CA GLY A 142 32.21 -27.02 -15.71
C GLY A 142 30.79 -27.59 -15.79
N LYS A 143 30.64 -28.72 -16.51
CA LYS A 143 29.38 -29.45 -16.74
C LYS A 143 28.94 -30.24 -15.51
N LYS A 144 27.64 -30.58 -15.50
CA LYS A 144 26.84 -31.51 -14.65
C LYS A 144 25.96 -30.71 -13.68
N GLY A 145 24.64 -30.76 -13.69
CA GLY A 145 23.71 -31.79 -14.13
C GLY A 145 22.59 -31.84 -13.07
N LEU A 146 21.36 -32.03 -13.51
CA LEU A 146 20.12 -32.17 -12.72
C LEU A 146 19.55 -30.92 -12.03
N SER A 147 18.52 -30.40 -12.70
CA SER A 147 17.32 -29.80 -12.11
C SER A 147 16.81 -30.57 -10.88
N ARG A 148 16.68 -29.89 -9.74
CA ARG A 148 15.67 -30.18 -8.73
C ARG A 148 15.18 -28.86 -8.13
N ASP A 149 14.02 -28.43 -8.61
CA ASP A 149 13.23 -27.37 -8.02
C ASP A 149 12.89 -27.74 -6.55
N PRO A 150 13.17 -26.87 -5.56
CA PRO A 150 12.75 -27.11 -4.18
C PRO A 150 11.29 -26.74 -3.91
N SER A 151 10.51 -26.34 -4.92
CA SER A 151 9.20 -25.69 -4.72
C SER A 151 7.98 -26.60 -4.87
N HIS A 152 8.13 -27.88 -5.23
CA HIS A 152 6.98 -28.78 -5.46
C HIS A 152 6.68 -29.80 -4.35
N ASP A 153 7.58 -30.01 -3.38
CA ASP A 153 7.40 -31.03 -2.32
C ASP A 153 7.12 -30.48 -0.91
N ALA A 154 7.12 -29.16 -0.71
CA ALA A 154 6.73 -28.56 0.57
C ALA A 154 5.20 -28.53 0.80
N ILE A 155 4.39 -28.77 -0.25
CA ILE A 155 2.92 -28.69 -0.18
C ILE A 155 2.26 -30.04 0.16
N LYS A 156 3.02 -31.16 0.18
CA LYS A 156 2.48 -32.49 0.52
C LYS A 156 2.82 -33.02 1.91
N LEU A 157 3.53 -32.27 2.76
CA LEU A 157 3.87 -32.72 4.12
C LEU A 157 3.18 -31.96 5.27
N HIS A 158 2.16 -31.14 4.99
CA HIS A 158 1.32 -30.55 6.05
C HIS A 158 -0.12 -31.09 6.10
N MET A 159 -0.48 -32.00 5.19
CA MET A 159 -1.76 -32.73 5.18
C MET A 159 -1.60 -34.15 5.77
N ARG A 160 -0.88 -34.30 6.90
CA ARG A 160 -0.80 -35.55 7.67
C ARG A 160 -0.82 -35.40 9.20
N TYR A 161 -1.14 -34.22 9.74
CA TYR A 161 -1.27 -34.01 11.19
C TYR A 161 -2.57 -33.35 11.64
N ALA A 162 -3.64 -33.38 10.83
CA ALA A 162 -4.97 -32.89 11.21
C ALA A 162 -6.04 -34.00 11.27
N ARG A 163 -5.66 -35.22 11.70
CA ARG A 163 -6.58 -36.30 12.05
C ARG A 163 -6.15 -36.98 13.34
N GLN A 164 -6.25 -36.28 14.46
CA GLN A 164 -6.42 -36.87 15.79
C GLN A 164 -6.73 -35.76 16.79
N ARG A 165 -7.73 -36.01 17.65
CA ARG A 165 -8.28 -35.15 18.71
C ARG A 165 -9.41 -34.20 18.29
N ILE A 166 -10.51 -34.80 17.86
CA ILE A 166 -11.82 -34.31 18.32
C ILE A 166 -12.03 -34.98 19.70
N PRO A 167 -12.09 -34.25 20.82
CA PRO A 167 -12.66 -34.81 22.04
C PRO A 167 -14.17 -34.95 21.82
N GLU A 168 -14.70 -36.16 22.02
CA GLU A 168 -16.14 -36.40 22.02
C GLU A 168 -16.83 -35.52 23.07
N PRO A 169 -18.03 -34.96 22.78
CA PRO A 169 -18.85 -34.38 23.82
C PRO A 169 -19.35 -35.50 24.75
N ALA A 170 -19.09 -35.33 26.05
CA ALA A 170 -19.58 -36.20 27.10
C ALA A 170 -21.11 -36.39 26.99
N ARG A 171 -21.56 -37.64 26.94
CA ARG A 171 -22.99 -37.98 27.01
C ARG A 171 -23.57 -37.50 28.34
N PRO A 172 -24.76 -36.88 28.36
CA PRO A 172 -25.46 -36.62 29.61
C PRO A 172 -25.85 -37.96 30.26
N ARG A 173 -25.48 -38.15 31.54
CA ARG A 173 -26.01 -39.23 32.37
C ARG A 173 -27.52 -39.07 32.45
N ALA A 174 -28.24 -40.07 31.94
CA ALA A 174 -29.66 -40.21 32.21
C ALA A 174 -29.87 -40.27 33.73
N ALA A 175 -30.71 -39.37 34.24
CA ALA A 175 -31.26 -39.46 35.57
C ALA A 175 -32.04 -40.78 35.67
N GLN A 176 -31.58 -41.68 36.53
CA GLN A 176 -32.44 -42.74 37.05
C GLN A 176 -33.20 -42.17 38.23
N THR A 177 -34.42 -41.76 37.96
CA THR A 177 -35.54 -41.82 38.90
C THR A 177 -35.88 -43.29 39.14
N VAL A 178 -35.77 -43.72 40.40
CA VAL A 178 -36.79 -44.32 41.31
C VAL A 178 -36.03 -44.96 42.47
#